data_AF-A0A8S1LDQ7-F1
#
_entry.id   AF-A0A8S1LDQ7-F1
#
_cell.length_a   1.000
_cell.length_b   1.000
_cell.length_c   1.000
_cell.angle_alpha   90.00
_cell.angle_beta   90.00
_cell.angle_gamma   90.00
#
_symmetry.space_group_name_H-M   'P 1'
#
loop_
_entity.id
_entity.type
_entity.pdbx_description
1 polymer ?
#
loop_
_entity_poly.entity_id
_entity_poly.type
_entity_poly.pdbx_seq_one_letter_code
_entity_poly.pdbx_strand_id
1 'polypeptide(L)'
;MIPTSIVVCGGGNGSHATVASAGRFENIQVNVFTRKPQDWKQEIVGLTKGSPWESLGNFVGKINKVSNNPQDFVGAKLWIIGGPAHVHHEILQKIAPFVTKDSFVGTLYAQGGFEWMCRSVFGDRIRTDNITYFGLYNIPWLCKIFKYGESVRIIGPKTKLQCALSNLNRKEELFLLLENMFQIPVLQAPNFLTLTLTPSNQIIHPARVYAVFRNWDGKQVFQPSEVPTFYEDFDDFSAYMLQILDDEIQAIKREILKRYPHFNLDLIIPIKERIIQQYGDQVKDKSNLKTVFRTNAGYATIQIPTKPVQGGVQLNTEARIFWEDIPYGLCILKDLSEMLGLQTPGTDKMIEWHQKFMNKEYIQNSRLNRSLLKETGAPTKYGLDTIEKVLGIQEVSQQIPKL
;
A
#
# COMPACT_ATOMS: atom_id res chain seq x y z
N MET A 1 26.82 -19.56 -11.65
CA MET A 1 25.53 -18.98 -12.06
C MET A 1 25.65 -17.47 -11.93
N ILE A 2 25.26 -16.68 -12.94
CA ILE A 2 25.31 -15.21 -12.85
C ILE A 2 24.25 -14.77 -11.83
N PRO A 3 24.60 -13.97 -10.79
CA PRO A 3 23.63 -13.50 -9.81
C PRO A 3 22.49 -12.70 -10.45
N THR A 4 21.27 -12.86 -9.94
CA THR A 4 20.12 -12.07 -10.39
C THR A 4 20.21 -10.65 -9.83
N SER A 5 20.37 -9.66 -10.70
CA SER A 5 20.44 -8.25 -10.30
C SER A 5 19.06 -7.69 -9.99
N ILE A 6 18.89 -7.10 -8.80
CA ILE A 6 17.65 -6.44 -8.36
C ILE A 6 17.93 -5.00 -7.93
N VAL A 7 16.91 -4.14 -7.98
CA VAL A 7 16.96 -2.75 -7.50
C VAL A 7 15.85 -2.50 -6.50
N VAL A 8 16.23 -2.20 -5.26
CA VAL A 8 15.32 -1.73 -4.22
C VAL A 8 15.18 -0.22 -4.33
N CYS A 9 13.98 0.26 -4.68
CA CYS A 9 13.68 1.66 -4.89
C CYS A 9 13.08 2.27 -3.61
N GLY A 10 13.81 3.19 -2.98
CA GLY A 10 13.45 3.85 -1.73
C GLY A 10 14.39 3.48 -0.58
N GLY A 11 14.21 4.17 0.55
CA GLY A 11 15.03 3.96 1.74
C GLY A 11 14.23 3.88 3.04
N GLY A 12 12.99 3.38 2.98
CA GLY A 12 12.14 3.18 4.15
C GLY A 12 12.45 1.88 4.91
N ASN A 13 11.61 1.55 5.90
CA ASN A 13 11.75 0.32 6.68
C ASN A 13 11.74 -0.93 5.79
N GLY A 14 10.77 -1.03 4.86
CA GLY A 14 10.65 -2.15 3.94
C GLY A 14 11.84 -2.27 2.99
N SER A 15 12.41 -1.15 2.54
CA SER A 15 13.62 -1.15 1.70
C SER A 15 14.81 -1.72 2.46
N HIS A 16 15.06 -1.27 3.69
CA HIS A 16 16.17 -1.80 4.51
C HIS A 16 15.99 -3.30 4.80
N ALA A 17 14.76 -3.73 5.15
CA ALA A 17 14.47 -5.14 5.39
C ALA A 17 14.66 -5.99 4.12
N THR A 18 14.24 -5.47 2.96
CA THR A 18 14.46 -6.13 1.65
C THR A 18 15.94 -6.29 1.36
N VAL A 19 16.75 -5.24 1.57
CA VAL A 19 18.20 -5.31 1.36
C VAL A 19 18.85 -6.31 2.31
N ALA A 20 18.53 -6.24 3.60
CA ALA A 20 19.07 -7.18 4.60
C ALA A 20 18.71 -8.64 4.25
N SER A 21 17.47 -8.90 3.83
CA SER A 21 16.97 -10.24 3.50
C SER A 21 17.54 -10.77 2.18
N ALA A 22 17.41 -10.02 1.09
CA ALA A 22 17.80 -10.47 -0.24
C ALA A 22 19.33 -10.48 -0.42
N GLY A 23 20.03 -9.51 0.16
CA GLY A 23 21.48 -9.36 0.01
C GLY A 23 22.32 -10.39 0.76
N ARG A 24 21.69 -11.28 1.53
CA ARG A 24 22.39 -12.36 2.26
C ARG A 24 22.71 -13.55 1.38
N PHE A 25 22.21 -13.58 0.14
CA PHE A 25 22.36 -14.68 -0.80
C PHE A 25 23.26 -14.30 -1.96
N GLU A 26 24.28 -15.12 -2.23
CA GLU A 26 25.27 -14.86 -3.28
C GLU A 26 24.68 -14.87 -4.70
N ASN A 27 23.55 -15.54 -4.90
CA ASN A 27 22.85 -15.58 -6.19
C ASN A 27 21.94 -14.37 -6.44
N ILE A 28 21.90 -13.38 -5.53
CA ILE A 28 21.17 -12.12 -5.69
C ILE A 28 22.14 -10.94 -5.56
N GLN A 29 22.19 -10.10 -6.58
CA GLN A 29 22.97 -8.86 -6.56
C GLN A 29 22.02 -7.69 -6.25
N VAL A 30 22.05 -7.20 -5.00
CA VAL A 30 21.14 -6.14 -4.54
C VAL A 30 21.71 -4.76 -4.81
N ASN A 31 20.93 -3.92 -5.50
CA ASN A 31 21.22 -2.51 -5.69
C ASN A 31 20.15 -1.65 -5.00
N VAL A 32 20.49 -0.42 -4.64
CA VAL A 32 19.59 0.50 -3.93
C VAL A 32 19.50 1.83 -4.67
N PHE A 33 18.30 2.15 -5.15
CA PHE A 33 17.95 3.46 -5.70
C PHE A 33 17.32 4.32 -4.61
N THR A 34 18.02 5.36 -4.15
CA THR A 34 17.58 6.19 -3.01
C THR A 34 18.00 7.64 -3.16
N ARG A 35 17.28 8.55 -2.51
CA ARG A 35 17.63 9.99 -2.46
C ARG A 35 18.85 10.30 -1.58
N LYS A 36 19.29 9.34 -0.76
CA LYS A 36 20.35 9.52 0.24
C LYS A 36 21.46 8.45 0.09
N PRO A 37 22.09 8.29 -1.09
CA PRO A 37 23.01 7.19 -1.34
C PRO A 37 24.22 7.18 -0.39
N GLN A 38 24.71 8.38 -0.01
CA GLN A 38 25.85 8.56 0.88
C GLN A 38 25.60 8.10 2.33
N ASP A 39 24.33 7.97 2.73
CA ASP A 39 23.96 7.57 4.09
C ASP A 39 23.89 6.03 4.23
N TRP A 40 24.11 5.27 3.15
CA TRP A 40 24.02 3.81 3.14
C TRP A 40 25.40 3.16 3.20
N LYS A 41 25.55 2.17 4.09
CA LYS A 41 26.70 1.25 4.09
C LYS A 41 26.56 0.20 3.00
N GLN A 42 27.66 -0.51 2.73
CA GLN A 42 27.67 -1.65 1.81
C GLN A 42 27.01 -2.91 2.39
N GLU A 43 26.70 -2.91 3.68
CA GLU A 43 26.07 -4.02 4.38
C GLU A 43 24.96 -3.51 5.29
N ILE A 44 23.80 -4.19 5.27
CA ILE A 44 22.66 -3.91 6.14
C ILE A 44 22.40 -5.12 7.03
N VAL A 45 22.40 -4.89 8.35
CA VAL A 45 22.14 -5.94 9.34
C VAL A 45 20.65 -6.05 9.62
N GLY A 46 20.08 -7.24 9.39
CA GLY A 46 18.76 -7.64 9.85
C GLY A 46 18.84 -8.16 11.29
N LEU A 47 18.31 -7.38 12.24
CA LEU A 47 18.27 -7.73 13.66
C LEU A 47 16.99 -8.52 13.95
N THR A 48 17.12 -9.75 14.44
CA THR A 48 15.99 -10.69 14.60
C THR A 48 15.58 -10.96 16.05
N LYS A 49 16.34 -10.43 17.03
CA LYS A 49 16.05 -10.61 18.46
C LYS A 49 14.62 -10.16 18.80
N GLY A 50 13.86 -11.05 19.43
CA GLY A 50 12.45 -10.85 19.80
C GLY A 50 11.45 -11.08 18.67
N SER A 51 11.89 -11.67 17.55
CA SER A 51 11.01 -12.03 16.42
C SER A 51 10.90 -13.54 16.26
N PRO A 52 9.88 -14.05 15.53
CA PRO A 52 9.81 -15.45 15.12
C PRO A 52 11.03 -15.98 14.35
N TRP A 53 11.92 -15.11 13.88
CA TRP A 53 13.17 -15.47 13.19
C TRP A 53 14.42 -15.36 14.09
N GLU A 54 14.26 -15.20 15.40
CA GLU A 54 15.39 -15.07 16.34
C GLU A 54 16.36 -16.26 16.27
N SER A 55 15.86 -17.48 16.06
CA SER A 55 16.69 -18.68 15.91
C SER A 55 17.55 -18.69 14.65
N LEU A 56 17.26 -17.85 13.65
CA LEU A 56 18.12 -17.66 12.47
C LEU A 56 19.35 -16.80 12.77
N GLY A 57 19.41 -16.18 13.95
CA GLY A 57 20.40 -15.16 14.27
C GLY A 57 20.19 -13.87 13.47
N ASN A 58 21.09 -12.91 13.67
CA ASN A 58 21.13 -11.73 12.82
C ASN A 58 21.73 -12.13 11.46
N PHE A 59 21.22 -11.52 10.39
CA PHE A 59 21.72 -11.76 9.04
C PHE A 59 22.22 -10.45 8.41
N VAL A 60 23.17 -10.57 7.48
CA VAL A 60 23.81 -9.42 6.82
C VAL A 60 23.50 -9.47 5.34
N GLY A 61 22.85 -8.43 4.83
CA GLY A 61 22.62 -8.25 3.41
C GLY A 61 23.68 -7.35 2.79
N LYS A 62 24.38 -7.84 1.76
CA LYS A 62 25.37 -7.08 1.00
C LYS A 62 24.69 -6.27 -0.10
N ILE A 63 25.16 -5.05 -0.29
CA ILE A 63 24.77 -4.17 -1.38
C ILE A 63 25.89 -4.15 -2.41
N ASN A 64 25.50 -4.26 -3.68
CA ASN A 64 26.41 -4.11 -4.81
C ASN A 64 26.60 -2.64 -5.21
N LYS A 65 25.50 -1.87 -5.28
CA LYS A 65 25.54 -0.46 -5.68
C LYS A 65 24.43 0.33 -5.01
N VAL A 66 24.74 1.54 -4.56
CA VAL A 66 23.77 2.53 -4.07
C VAL A 66 23.92 3.78 -4.94
N SER A 67 22.81 4.28 -5.49
CA SER A 67 22.82 5.51 -6.29
C SER A 67 21.48 6.25 -6.20
N ASN A 68 21.51 7.53 -6.53
CA ASN A 68 20.34 8.38 -6.76
C ASN A 68 20.04 8.59 -8.27
N ASN A 69 20.76 7.90 -9.17
CA ASN A 69 20.53 7.92 -10.60
C ASN A 69 20.07 6.53 -11.08
N PRO A 70 18.85 6.36 -11.62
CA PRO A 70 18.36 5.05 -12.07
C PRO A 70 19.14 4.46 -13.25
N GLN A 71 19.86 5.27 -14.05
CA GLN A 71 20.72 4.78 -15.13
C GLN A 71 21.83 3.84 -14.64
N ASP A 72 22.21 3.96 -13.37
CA ASP A 72 23.25 3.15 -12.76
C ASP A 72 22.91 1.67 -12.62
N PHE A 73 21.66 1.28 -12.89
CA PHE A 73 21.14 -0.06 -12.68
C PHE A 73 20.49 -0.68 -13.93
N VAL A 74 20.84 -0.19 -15.12
CA VAL A 74 20.38 -0.78 -16.40
C VAL A 74 20.75 -2.27 -16.45
N GLY A 75 19.80 -3.10 -16.90
CA GLY A 75 19.93 -4.55 -16.96
C GLY A 75 19.47 -5.29 -15.69
N ALA A 76 19.00 -4.56 -14.67
CA ALA A 76 18.39 -5.20 -13.51
C ALA A 76 17.12 -6.00 -13.89
N LYS A 77 17.04 -7.22 -13.36
CA LYS A 77 15.93 -8.15 -13.62
C LYS A 77 14.66 -7.74 -12.88
N LEU A 78 14.78 -7.17 -11.69
CA LEU A 78 13.65 -6.78 -10.85
C LEU A 78 13.86 -5.40 -10.22
N TRP A 79 12.85 -4.53 -10.33
CA TRP A 79 12.77 -3.24 -9.67
C TRP A 79 11.64 -3.28 -8.66
N ILE A 80 11.92 -3.06 -7.37
CA ILE A 80 10.91 -3.16 -6.31
C ILE A 80 10.86 -1.91 -5.44
N ILE A 81 9.69 -1.28 -5.38
CA ILE A 81 9.44 -0.06 -4.65
C ILE A 81 9.12 -0.38 -3.20
N GLY A 82 9.93 0.15 -2.28
CA GLY A 82 9.77 0.05 -0.83
C GLY A 82 9.27 1.36 -0.21
N GLY A 83 8.22 1.93 -0.80
CA GLY A 83 7.69 3.23 -0.43
C GLY A 83 6.16 3.26 -0.30
N PRO A 84 5.61 4.31 0.31
CA PRO A 84 4.16 4.58 0.34
C PRO A 84 3.54 4.79 -1.05
N ALA A 85 2.22 4.63 -1.18
CA ALA A 85 1.52 4.70 -2.46
C ALA A 85 1.73 6.04 -3.21
N HIS A 86 1.73 7.16 -2.47
CA HIS A 86 1.85 8.49 -3.08
C HIS A 86 3.15 8.73 -3.86
N VAL A 87 4.23 7.98 -3.58
CA VAL A 87 5.51 8.11 -4.32
C VAL A 87 5.65 7.10 -5.46
N HIS A 88 4.77 6.11 -5.56
CA HIS A 88 4.91 5.03 -6.55
C HIS A 88 4.97 5.58 -7.97
N HIS A 89 4.04 6.47 -8.34
CA HIS A 89 3.98 7.03 -9.69
C HIS A 89 5.25 7.82 -10.06
N GLU A 90 5.75 8.67 -9.16
CA GLU A 90 6.98 9.45 -9.38
C GLU A 90 8.20 8.53 -9.53
N ILE A 91 8.32 7.50 -8.68
CA ILE A 91 9.41 6.52 -8.77
C ILE A 91 9.32 5.73 -10.08
N LEU A 92 8.12 5.26 -10.45
CA LEU A 92 7.88 4.55 -11.71
C LEU A 92 8.32 5.39 -12.91
N GLN A 93 7.91 6.67 -12.97
CA GLN A 93 8.31 7.59 -14.03
C GLN A 93 9.84 7.75 -14.12
N LYS A 94 10.53 7.82 -12.98
CA LYS A 94 12.00 7.95 -12.92
C LYS A 94 12.73 6.70 -13.40
N ILE A 95 12.26 5.52 -13.04
CA ILE A 95 12.94 4.26 -13.41
C ILE A 95 12.58 3.79 -14.82
N ALA A 96 11.40 4.16 -15.34
CA ALA A 96 10.86 3.61 -16.58
C ALA A 96 11.83 3.65 -17.78
N PRO A 97 12.59 4.75 -18.04
CA PRO A 97 13.54 4.78 -19.14
C PRO A 97 14.66 3.73 -19.06
N PHE A 98 14.93 3.19 -17.88
CA PHE A 98 16.05 2.29 -17.60
C PHE A 98 15.62 0.84 -17.31
N VAL A 99 14.32 0.59 -17.20
CA VAL A 99 13.74 -0.76 -17.16
C VAL A 99 13.94 -1.41 -18.52
N THR A 100 14.62 -2.56 -18.55
CA THR A 100 14.94 -3.31 -19.77
C THR A 100 13.87 -4.35 -20.11
N LYS A 101 14.04 -5.01 -21.26
CA LYS A 101 13.16 -6.13 -21.65
C LYS A 101 13.17 -7.25 -20.63
N ASP A 102 12.04 -7.93 -20.50
CA ASP A 102 11.81 -9.06 -19.60
C ASP A 102 12.02 -8.73 -18.10
N SER A 103 12.06 -7.46 -17.72
CA SER A 103 12.16 -7.04 -16.32
C SER A 103 10.84 -7.19 -15.56
N PHE A 104 10.96 -7.39 -14.25
CA PHE A 104 9.88 -7.28 -13.29
C PHE A 104 9.88 -5.90 -12.63
N VAL A 105 8.71 -5.30 -12.44
CA VAL A 105 8.56 -4.02 -11.75
C VAL A 105 7.45 -4.13 -10.71
N GLY A 106 7.73 -3.90 -9.44
CA GLY A 106 6.71 -4.07 -8.42
C GLY A 106 6.89 -3.24 -7.17
N THR A 107 6.05 -3.51 -6.19
CA THR A 107 6.04 -2.82 -4.90
C THR A 107 5.86 -3.81 -3.75
N LEU A 108 6.48 -3.49 -2.62
CA LEU A 108 6.32 -4.26 -1.38
C LEU A 108 4.90 -4.18 -0.80
N TYR A 109 4.08 -3.23 -1.27
CA TYR A 109 2.69 -3.08 -0.84
C TYR A 109 1.89 -2.32 -1.91
N ALA A 110 0.94 -2.99 -2.58
CA ALA A 110 0.27 -2.48 -3.77
C ALA A 110 -1.12 -1.91 -3.51
N GLN A 111 -1.20 -0.92 -2.63
CA GLN A 111 -2.38 -0.06 -2.51
C GLN A 111 -2.28 1.15 -3.45
N GLY A 112 -3.34 1.94 -3.52
CA GLY A 112 -3.34 3.23 -4.20
C GLY A 112 -3.37 3.17 -5.73
N GLY A 113 -3.81 2.05 -6.33
CA GLY A 113 -3.92 1.94 -7.78
C GLY A 113 -2.60 1.69 -8.50
N PHE A 114 -1.68 0.94 -7.88
CA PHE A 114 -0.34 0.67 -8.43
C PHE A 114 -0.36 0.13 -9.88
N GLU A 115 -1.32 -0.74 -10.20
CA GLU A 115 -1.50 -1.28 -11.55
C GLU A 115 -1.78 -0.18 -12.59
N TRP A 116 -2.59 0.82 -12.22
CA TRP A 116 -2.98 1.91 -13.11
C TRP A 116 -1.81 2.83 -13.37
N MET A 117 -0.97 3.07 -12.34
CA MET A 117 0.30 3.77 -12.48
C MET A 117 1.24 3.04 -13.45
N CYS A 118 1.40 1.71 -13.30
CA CYS A 118 2.22 0.91 -14.21
C CYS A 118 1.71 0.97 -15.66
N ARG A 119 0.40 0.80 -15.86
CA ARG A 119 -0.24 0.93 -17.18
C ARG A 119 0.01 2.30 -17.81
N SER A 120 -0.13 3.36 -17.02
CA SER A 120 0.10 4.74 -17.48
C SER A 120 1.57 5.04 -17.80
N VAL A 121 2.52 4.49 -17.04
CA VAL A 121 3.95 4.82 -17.18
C VAL A 121 4.60 4.00 -18.29
N PHE A 122 4.30 2.70 -18.37
CA PHE A 122 4.95 1.81 -19.32
C PHE A 122 4.18 1.70 -20.64
N GLY A 123 2.86 1.88 -20.65
CA GLY A 123 2.04 1.82 -21.87
C GLY A 123 2.32 0.56 -22.69
N ASP A 124 2.55 0.72 -23.99
CA ASP A 124 2.84 -0.36 -24.92
C ASP A 124 4.10 -1.17 -24.57
N ARG A 125 5.04 -0.59 -23.81
CA ARG A 125 6.26 -1.29 -23.38
C ARG A 125 5.96 -2.50 -22.49
N ILE A 126 4.82 -2.52 -21.81
CA ILE A 126 4.35 -3.72 -21.09
C ILE A 126 4.35 -4.92 -22.05
N ARG A 127 3.86 -4.73 -23.28
CA ARG A 127 3.81 -5.77 -24.31
C ARG A 127 5.11 -5.86 -25.10
N THR A 128 5.64 -4.75 -25.63
CA THR A 128 6.80 -4.79 -26.56
C THR A 128 8.10 -5.20 -25.87
N ASP A 129 8.25 -4.88 -24.60
CA ASP A 129 9.43 -5.22 -23.79
C ASP A 129 9.15 -6.38 -22.83
N ASN A 130 7.95 -6.99 -22.85
CA ASN A 130 7.54 -8.07 -21.94
C ASN A 130 7.75 -7.71 -20.44
N ILE A 131 7.51 -6.44 -20.08
CA ILE A 131 7.62 -5.96 -18.71
C ILE A 131 6.44 -6.54 -17.91
N THR A 132 6.75 -7.22 -16.81
CA THR A 132 5.73 -7.75 -15.90
C THR A 132 5.70 -6.93 -14.63
N TYR A 133 4.63 -6.16 -14.44
CA TYR A 133 4.39 -5.50 -13.17
C TYR A 133 3.73 -6.44 -12.15
N PHE A 134 4.11 -6.33 -10.88
CA PHE A 134 3.61 -7.13 -9.77
C PHE A 134 3.39 -6.28 -8.50
N GLY A 135 2.63 -6.79 -7.54
CA GLY A 135 2.37 -6.09 -6.29
C GLY A 135 2.07 -7.04 -5.15
N LEU A 136 2.65 -6.78 -3.97
CA LEU A 136 2.35 -7.56 -2.78
C LEU A 136 1.13 -7.00 -2.03
N TYR A 137 0.31 -7.89 -1.51
CA TYR A 137 -0.85 -7.55 -0.68
C TYR A 137 -0.46 -7.04 0.71
N ASN A 138 0.64 -7.56 1.27
CA ASN A 138 1.22 -7.11 2.54
C ASN A 138 2.73 -6.99 2.39
N ILE A 139 3.32 -6.03 3.11
CA ILE A 139 4.77 -5.96 3.31
C ILE A 139 5.28 -7.28 3.94
N PRO A 140 6.46 -7.81 3.53
CA PRO A 140 6.91 -9.11 4.02
C PRO A 140 7.23 -9.19 5.51
N TRP A 141 7.47 -8.05 6.16
CA TRP A 141 7.73 -7.96 7.59
C TRP A 141 7.04 -6.75 8.22
N LEU A 142 6.62 -6.90 9.47
CA LEU A 142 6.66 -5.77 10.38
C LEU A 142 8.14 -5.51 10.71
N CYS A 143 8.64 -4.33 10.33
CA CYS A 143 10.05 -3.97 10.49
C CYS A 143 10.21 -2.49 10.78
N LYS A 144 11.30 -2.13 11.46
CA LYS A 144 11.65 -0.74 11.77
C LYS A 144 13.15 -0.53 11.62
N ILE A 145 13.56 0.51 10.90
CA ILE A 145 14.95 0.93 10.84
C ILE A 145 15.46 1.12 12.27
N PHE A 146 16.58 0.48 12.58
CA PHE A 146 17.27 0.66 13.85
C PHE A 146 18.30 1.77 13.73
N LYS A 147 19.11 1.71 12.67
CA LYS A 147 20.02 2.78 12.25
C LYS A 147 19.97 2.91 10.74
N TYR A 148 19.61 4.10 10.26
CA TYR A 148 19.44 4.37 8.84
C TYR A 148 20.71 4.03 8.06
N GLY A 149 20.57 3.31 6.96
CA GLY A 149 21.66 2.87 6.10
C GLY A 149 22.57 1.79 6.68
N GLU A 150 22.25 1.23 7.85
CA GLU A 150 23.10 0.22 8.52
C GLU A 150 22.33 -0.98 9.07
N SER A 151 21.14 -0.79 9.63
CA SER A 151 20.43 -1.89 10.29
C SER A 151 18.93 -1.68 10.41
N VAL A 152 18.21 -2.79 10.44
CA VAL A 152 16.75 -2.86 10.53
C VAL A 152 16.36 -3.97 11.50
N ARG A 153 15.41 -3.67 12.40
CA ARG A 153 14.78 -4.67 13.24
C ARG A 153 13.68 -5.36 12.46
N ILE A 154 13.78 -6.68 12.36
CA ILE A 154 12.70 -7.56 11.95
C ILE A 154 11.87 -7.84 13.19
N ILE A 155 10.60 -7.46 13.19
CA ILE A 155 9.70 -7.61 14.34
C ILE A 155 8.78 -8.82 14.10
N GLY A 156 8.16 -8.88 12.93
CA GLY A 156 7.19 -9.91 12.59
C GLY A 156 7.25 -10.30 11.11
N PRO A 157 8.02 -11.32 10.73
CA PRO A 157 7.96 -11.88 9.38
C PRO A 157 6.58 -12.48 9.11
N LYS A 158 6.07 -12.31 7.89
CA LYS A 158 4.84 -12.98 7.47
C LYS A 158 5.12 -14.45 7.21
N THR A 159 4.13 -15.30 7.47
CA THR A 159 4.20 -16.75 7.17
C THR A 159 3.95 -17.06 5.70
N LYS A 160 3.28 -16.15 4.99
CA LYS A 160 3.02 -16.20 3.55
C LYS A 160 2.81 -14.79 2.99
N LEU A 161 3.17 -14.61 1.73
CA LEU A 161 2.86 -13.41 0.95
C LEU A 161 1.75 -13.72 -0.07
N GLN A 162 1.04 -12.69 -0.51
CA GLN A 162 0.16 -12.76 -1.66
C GLN A 162 0.60 -11.74 -2.70
N CYS A 163 0.70 -12.16 -3.95
CA CYS A 163 1.24 -11.37 -5.05
C CYS A 163 0.28 -11.37 -6.25
N ALA A 164 -0.12 -10.18 -6.70
CA ALA A 164 -0.78 -9.99 -7.98
C ALA A 164 0.28 -9.66 -9.05
N LEU A 165 0.08 -10.13 -10.27
CA LEU A 165 0.98 -9.87 -11.41
C LEU A 165 0.21 -9.76 -12.72
N SER A 166 0.76 -8.98 -13.65
CA SER A 166 0.15 -8.67 -14.95
C SER A 166 0.26 -9.79 -15.99
N ASN A 167 1.32 -10.61 -15.93
CA ASN A 167 1.55 -11.71 -16.86
C ASN A 167 1.70 -13.03 -16.08
N LEU A 168 0.64 -13.84 -16.06
CA LEU A 168 0.60 -15.10 -15.33
C LEU A 168 1.59 -16.15 -15.86
N ASN A 169 2.01 -16.06 -17.12
CA ASN A 169 3.00 -16.99 -17.69
C ASN A 169 4.39 -16.83 -17.03
N ARG A 170 4.63 -15.72 -16.33
CA ARG A 170 5.88 -15.43 -15.61
C ARG A 170 5.75 -15.60 -14.10
N LYS A 171 4.66 -16.20 -13.63
CA LYS A 171 4.37 -16.41 -12.20
C LYS A 171 5.48 -17.20 -11.51
N GLU A 172 5.86 -18.35 -12.06
CA GLU A 172 6.84 -19.24 -11.43
C GLU A 172 8.21 -18.56 -11.31
N GLU A 173 8.68 -17.94 -12.40
CA GLU A 173 9.92 -17.15 -12.42
C GLU A 173 9.92 -16.06 -11.33
N LEU A 174 8.86 -15.27 -11.25
CA LEU A 174 8.76 -14.19 -10.26
C LEU A 174 8.65 -14.73 -8.84
N PHE A 175 7.84 -15.76 -8.61
CA PHE A 175 7.55 -16.25 -7.26
C PHE A 175 8.79 -16.92 -6.67
N LEU A 176 9.53 -17.71 -7.46
CA LEU A 176 10.81 -18.26 -7.03
C LEU A 176 11.82 -17.16 -6.66
N LEU A 177 11.87 -16.07 -7.43
CA LEU A 177 12.74 -14.93 -7.10
C LEU A 177 12.32 -14.25 -5.79
N LEU A 178 11.03 -13.97 -5.60
CA LEU A 178 10.51 -13.34 -4.38
C LEU A 178 10.69 -14.25 -3.14
N GLU A 179 10.44 -15.55 -3.28
CA GLU A 179 10.65 -16.55 -2.23
C GLU A 179 12.13 -16.65 -1.87
N ASN A 180 13.04 -16.60 -2.85
CA ASN A 180 14.48 -16.55 -2.57
C ASN A 180 14.87 -15.24 -1.84
N MET A 181 14.35 -14.09 -2.30
CA MET A 181 14.63 -12.78 -1.67
C MET A 181 14.13 -12.70 -0.22
N PHE A 182 12.94 -13.22 0.06
CA PHE A 182 12.23 -12.99 1.31
C PHE A 182 12.18 -14.19 2.24
N GLN A 183 12.40 -15.39 1.71
CA GLN A 183 12.34 -16.64 2.48
C GLN A 183 10.97 -16.86 3.13
N ILE A 184 9.94 -16.40 2.40
CA ILE A 184 8.53 -16.50 2.75
C ILE A 184 7.79 -17.01 1.52
N PRO A 185 6.97 -18.07 1.63
CA PRO A 185 6.16 -18.58 0.53
C PRO A 185 5.27 -17.51 -0.11
N VAL A 186 5.14 -17.54 -1.43
CA VAL A 186 4.35 -16.57 -2.19
C VAL A 186 3.14 -17.25 -2.83
N LEU A 187 1.95 -16.80 -2.46
CA LEU A 187 0.69 -17.20 -3.07
C LEU A 187 0.23 -16.18 -4.10
N GLN A 188 -0.54 -16.63 -5.08
CA GLN A 188 -1.13 -15.74 -6.07
C GLN A 188 -2.34 -15.03 -5.47
N ALA A 189 -2.37 -13.70 -5.61
CA ALA A 189 -3.59 -12.92 -5.43
C ALA A 189 -4.40 -12.91 -6.74
N PRO A 190 -5.75 -12.83 -6.68
CA PRO A 190 -6.59 -12.93 -7.88
C PRO A 190 -6.30 -11.84 -8.91
N ASN A 191 -6.19 -10.59 -8.45
CA ASN A 191 -5.92 -9.41 -9.26
C ASN A 191 -5.54 -8.23 -8.34
N PHE A 192 -5.01 -7.15 -8.92
CA PHE A 192 -4.61 -5.94 -8.20
C PHE A 192 -5.78 -5.15 -7.62
N LEU A 193 -6.99 -5.24 -8.17
CA LEU A 193 -8.14 -4.56 -7.58
C LEU A 193 -8.41 -5.07 -6.17
N THR A 194 -8.18 -6.36 -5.90
CA THR A 194 -8.25 -6.90 -4.54
C THR A 194 -7.19 -6.35 -3.58
N LEU A 195 -6.03 -5.92 -4.09
CA LEU A 195 -4.98 -5.27 -3.29
C LEU A 195 -5.32 -3.80 -3.06
N THR A 196 -5.91 -3.14 -4.05
CA THR A 196 -6.33 -1.73 -3.96
C THR A 196 -7.52 -1.56 -3.03
N LEU A 197 -8.55 -2.41 -3.14
CA LEU A 197 -9.79 -2.30 -2.38
C LEU A 197 -9.81 -3.06 -1.06
N THR A 198 -8.72 -3.73 -0.67
CA THR A 198 -8.69 -4.36 0.65
C THR A 198 -8.91 -3.33 1.76
N PRO A 199 -9.95 -3.47 2.61
CA PRO A 199 -10.22 -2.51 3.68
C PRO A 199 -9.02 -2.43 4.62
N SER A 200 -8.27 -1.34 4.68
CA SER A 200 -7.02 -1.27 5.46
C SER A 200 -6.81 0.15 5.95
N ASN A 201 -5.55 0.56 6.14
CA ASN A 201 -5.14 1.91 6.55
C ASN A 201 -5.92 3.02 5.84
N GLN A 202 -6.21 2.84 4.55
CA GLN A 202 -6.99 3.75 3.70
C GLN A 202 -8.38 4.14 4.26
N ILE A 203 -9.02 3.30 5.08
CA ILE A 203 -10.27 3.64 5.77
C ILE A 203 -10.10 3.71 7.29
N ILE A 204 -9.17 2.92 7.87
CA ILE A 204 -8.92 2.88 9.31
C ILE A 204 -8.44 4.24 9.80
N HIS A 205 -7.43 4.81 9.14
CA HIS A 205 -6.83 6.03 9.65
C HIS A 205 -7.74 7.24 9.52
N PRO A 206 -8.39 7.50 8.36
CA PRO A 206 -9.34 8.61 8.26
C PRO A 206 -10.50 8.49 9.24
N ALA A 207 -11.10 7.29 9.39
CA ALA A 207 -12.20 7.08 10.33
C ALA A 207 -11.77 7.37 11.78
N ARG A 208 -10.59 6.91 12.20
CA ARG A 208 -10.10 7.11 13.56
C ARG A 208 -9.74 8.56 13.84
N VAL A 209 -9.03 9.22 12.92
CA VAL A 209 -8.67 10.65 13.08
C VAL A 209 -9.93 11.50 13.11
N TYR A 210 -10.88 11.27 12.20
CA TYR A 210 -12.18 11.94 12.24
C TYR A 210 -12.89 11.70 13.57
N ALA A 211 -12.99 10.45 14.03
CA ALA A 211 -13.72 10.13 15.25
C ALA A 211 -13.21 10.91 16.47
N VAL A 212 -11.88 11.02 16.63
CA VAL A 212 -11.25 11.73 17.74
C VAL A 212 -11.34 13.26 17.56
N PHE A 213 -11.10 13.77 16.35
CA PHE A 213 -10.93 15.20 16.11
C PHE A 213 -12.12 15.87 15.38
N ARG A 214 -13.28 15.21 15.25
CA ARG A 214 -14.43 15.74 14.48
C ARG A 214 -14.84 17.19 14.79
N ASN A 215 -14.67 17.61 16.04
CA ASN A 215 -14.99 18.96 16.53
C ASN A 215 -13.78 19.90 16.60
N TRP A 216 -12.61 19.44 16.17
CA TRP A 216 -11.39 20.23 16.14
C TRP A 216 -11.49 21.33 15.08
N ASP A 217 -11.19 22.56 15.48
CA ASP A 217 -11.24 23.76 14.64
C ASP A 217 -9.93 24.04 13.88
N GLY A 218 -8.94 23.15 14.02
CA GLY A 218 -7.59 23.34 13.48
C GLY A 218 -6.65 24.13 14.40
N LYS A 219 -7.13 24.62 15.55
CA LYS A 219 -6.41 25.54 16.44
C LYS A 219 -6.29 25.04 17.88
N GLN A 220 -7.27 24.31 18.39
CA GLN A 220 -7.22 23.79 19.75
C GLN A 220 -5.92 23.01 20.00
N VAL A 221 -5.27 23.31 21.13
CA VAL A 221 -4.08 22.63 21.65
C VAL A 221 -4.53 21.66 22.74
N PHE A 222 -4.01 20.44 22.71
CA PHE A 222 -4.30 19.38 23.66
C PHE A 222 -3.08 19.12 24.54
N GLN A 223 -3.30 18.70 25.78
CA GLN A 223 -2.25 18.02 26.53
C GLN A 223 -1.99 16.65 25.88
N PRO A 224 -0.74 16.16 25.83
CA PRO A 224 -0.44 14.85 25.24
C PRO A 224 -1.30 13.71 25.81
N SER A 225 -1.61 13.76 27.11
CA SER A 225 -2.45 12.78 27.81
C SER A 225 -3.93 12.81 27.43
N GLU A 226 -4.41 13.89 26.81
CA GLU A 226 -5.80 14.02 26.34
C GLU A 226 -5.99 13.37 24.96
N VAL A 227 -4.90 13.13 24.23
CA VAL A 227 -4.96 12.47 22.93
C VAL A 227 -5.01 10.97 23.16
N PRO A 228 -6.09 10.27 22.76
CA PRO A 228 -6.18 8.83 22.95
C PRO A 228 -5.15 8.12 22.08
N THR A 229 -4.80 6.90 22.47
CA THR A 229 -4.05 5.99 21.60
C THR A 229 -4.83 5.72 20.30
N PHE A 230 -4.12 5.33 19.26
CA PHE A 230 -4.73 5.10 17.96
C PHE A 230 -5.73 3.95 18.00
N TYR A 231 -5.36 2.84 18.65
CA TYR A 231 -6.11 1.58 18.58
C TYR A 231 -6.58 1.04 19.93
N GLU A 232 -5.89 1.27 21.06
CA GLU A 232 -6.28 0.70 22.36
C GLU A 232 -7.50 1.42 22.97
N ASP A 233 -7.62 2.71 22.66
CA ASP A 233 -8.74 3.58 23.03
C ASP A 233 -9.78 3.72 21.90
N PHE A 234 -9.89 2.71 21.03
CA PHE A 234 -10.91 2.68 19.98
C PHE A 234 -12.31 2.66 20.62
N ASP A 235 -13.13 3.67 20.35
CA ASP A 235 -14.46 3.82 20.94
C ASP A 235 -15.57 3.37 19.97
N ASP A 236 -16.81 3.37 20.46
CA ASP A 236 -17.98 2.98 19.64
C ASP A 236 -18.17 3.89 18.44
N PHE A 237 -17.87 5.19 18.58
CA PHE A 237 -17.96 6.12 17.47
C PHE A 237 -16.90 5.86 16.40
N SER A 238 -15.65 5.52 16.77
CA SER A 238 -14.61 5.10 15.83
C SER A 238 -14.99 3.82 15.10
N ALA A 239 -15.54 2.84 15.80
CA ALA A 239 -16.04 1.61 15.19
C ALA A 239 -17.19 1.88 14.22
N TYR A 240 -18.14 2.73 14.59
CA TYR A 240 -19.23 3.14 13.70
C TYR A 240 -18.72 3.83 12.43
N MET A 241 -17.82 4.80 12.56
CA MET A 241 -17.27 5.52 11.40
C MET A 241 -16.45 4.60 10.48
N LEU A 242 -15.71 3.66 11.04
CA LEU A 242 -14.97 2.66 10.26
C LEU A 242 -15.92 1.67 9.57
N GLN A 243 -16.99 1.23 10.25
CA GLN A 243 -17.97 0.32 9.67
C GLN A 243 -18.66 0.93 8.44
N ILE A 244 -19.01 2.22 8.49
CA ILE A 244 -19.61 2.92 7.34
C ILE A 244 -18.70 2.82 6.10
N LEU A 245 -17.39 3.07 6.25
CA LEU A 245 -16.46 3.03 5.13
C LEU A 245 -16.23 1.61 4.61
N ASP A 246 -16.20 0.62 5.51
CA ASP A 246 -16.12 -0.79 5.12
C ASP A 246 -17.37 -1.22 4.35
N ASP A 247 -18.57 -0.84 4.81
CA ASP A 247 -19.84 -1.13 4.14
C ASP A 247 -19.89 -0.56 2.72
N GLU A 248 -19.30 0.61 2.49
CA GLU A 248 -19.16 1.23 1.16
C GLU A 248 -18.19 0.46 0.26
N ILE A 249 -17.06 -0.02 0.78
CA ILE A 249 -16.18 -0.94 0.04
C ILE A 249 -16.92 -2.23 -0.32
N GLN A 250 -17.67 -2.81 0.63
CA GLN A 250 -18.47 -4.01 0.37
C GLN A 250 -19.59 -3.74 -0.65
N ALA A 251 -20.16 -2.53 -0.68
CA ALA A 251 -21.14 -2.13 -1.69
C ALA A 251 -20.51 -2.06 -3.08
N ILE A 252 -19.32 -1.48 -3.22
CA ILE A 252 -18.53 -1.48 -4.46
C ILE A 252 -18.29 -2.93 -4.92
N LYS A 253 -17.81 -3.80 -4.03
CA LYS A 253 -17.61 -5.22 -4.32
C LYS A 253 -18.89 -5.88 -4.85
N ARG A 254 -20.01 -5.72 -4.13
CA ARG A 254 -21.30 -6.34 -4.51
C ARG A 254 -21.78 -5.84 -5.87
N GLU A 255 -21.66 -4.55 -6.16
CA GLU A 255 -22.09 -3.99 -7.43
C GLU A 255 -21.20 -4.46 -8.60
N ILE A 256 -19.88 -4.58 -8.39
CA ILE A 256 -18.99 -5.19 -9.38
C ILE A 256 -19.39 -6.64 -9.65
N LEU A 257 -19.59 -7.46 -8.61
CA LEU A 257 -19.96 -8.87 -8.78
C LEU A 257 -21.36 -9.05 -9.39
N LYS A 258 -22.27 -8.10 -9.16
CA LYS A 258 -23.59 -8.10 -9.81
C LYS A 258 -23.47 -7.90 -11.32
N ARG A 259 -22.58 -7.02 -11.78
CA ARG A 259 -22.34 -6.76 -13.21
C ARG A 259 -21.40 -7.79 -13.84
N TYR A 260 -20.44 -8.30 -13.06
CA TYR A 260 -19.36 -9.19 -13.49
C TYR A 260 -19.21 -10.39 -12.54
N PRO A 261 -20.15 -11.37 -12.57
CA PRO A 261 -20.20 -12.47 -11.59
C PRO A 261 -18.96 -13.37 -11.54
N HIS A 262 -18.18 -13.39 -12.62
CA HIS A 262 -16.96 -14.22 -12.71
C HIS A 262 -15.68 -13.50 -12.26
N PHE A 263 -15.75 -12.20 -11.96
CA PHE A 263 -14.57 -11.46 -11.51
C PHE A 263 -14.25 -11.82 -10.06
N ASN A 264 -13.03 -12.31 -9.79
CA ASN A 264 -12.69 -12.75 -8.44
C ASN A 264 -12.35 -11.54 -7.54
N LEU A 265 -13.15 -11.32 -6.50
CA LEU A 265 -12.94 -10.30 -5.47
C LEU A 265 -12.85 -10.90 -4.06
N ASP A 266 -12.41 -12.15 -3.93
CA ASP A 266 -12.52 -12.92 -2.68
C ASP A 266 -11.65 -12.35 -1.55
N LEU A 267 -10.55 -11.68 -1.88
CA LEU A 267 -9.69 -11.03 -0.87
C LEU A 267 -10.24 -9.69 -0.36
N ILE A 268 -11.30 -9.15 -0.96
CA ILE A 268 -12.02 -7.99 -0.43
C ILE A 268 -13.05 -8.50 0.57
N ILE A 269 -12.63 -8.70 1.81
CA ILE A 269 -13.50 -9.15 2.91
C ILE A 269 -13.76 -8.00 3.89
N PRO A 270 -14.82 -8.06 4.72
CA PRO A 270 -15.11 -6.97 5.64
C PRO A 270 -13.98 -6.78 6.66
N ILE A 271 -13.80 -5.54 7.12
CA ILE A 271 -12.61 -5.09 7.85
C ILE A 271 -12.36 -5.90 9.12
N LYS A 272 -13.43 -6.26 9.85
CA LYS A 272 -13.34 -7.03 11.09
C LYS A 272 -12.71 -8.40 10.83
N GLU A 273 -13.25 -9.12 9.85
CA GLU A 273 -12.79 -10.44 9.41
C GLU A 273 -11.35 -10.35 8.91
N ARG A 274 -11.01 -9.30 8.17
CA ARG A 274 -9.64 -9.09 7.68
C ARG A 274 -8.64 -8.91 8.81
N ILE A 275 -8.95 -8.11 9.83
CA ILE A 275 -8.08 -7.93 11.00
C ILE A 275 -7.91 -9.26 11.74
N ILE A 276 -9.01 -9.99 11.96
CA ILE A 276 -8.95 -11.31 12.63
C ILE A 276 -8.09 -12.28 11.82
N GLN A 277 -8.23 -12.35 10.49
CA GLN A 277 -7.42 -13.22 9.64
C GLN A 277 -5.94 -12.83 9.65
N GLN A 278 -5.63 -11.53 9.69
CA GLN A 278 -4.26 -11.05 9.67
C GLN A 278 -3.51 -11.26 11.00
N TYR A 279 -4.20 -11.07 12.13
CA TYR A 279 -3.58 -11.03 13.46
C TYR A 279 -3.84 -12.30 14.29
N GLY A 280 -4.88 -13.08 13.94
CA GLY A 280 -5.16 -14.38 14.54
C GLY A 280 -5.34 -14.29 16.06
N ASP A 281 -4.47 -14.96 16.79
CA ASP A 281 -4.50 -15.04 18.26
C ASP A 281 -4.02 -13.77 18.95
N GLN A 282 -3.43 -12.83 18.21
CA GLN A 282 -3.11 -11.50 18.75
C GLN A 282 -4.38 -10.68 19.04
N VAL A 283 -5.54 -11.06 18.50
CA VAL A 283 -6.85 -10.45 18.79
C VAL A 283 -7.57 -11.26 19.87
N LYS A 284 -7.60 -10.74 21.10
CA LYS A 284 -8.16 -11.47 22.25
C LYS A 284 -9.70 -11.53 22.24
N ASP A 285 -10.37 -10.43 21.90
CA ASP A 285 -11.83 -10.34 21.83
C ASP A 285 -12.25 -10.03 20.38
N LYS A 286 -12.97 -10.98 19.78
CA LYS A 286 -13.42 -10.95 18.38
C LYS A 286 -14.91 -10.61 18.23
N SER A 287 -15.58 -10.21 19.33
CA SER A 287 -17.03 -10.02 19.39
C SER A 287 -17.55 -8.95 18.45
N ASN A 288 -16.83 -7.82 18.32
CA ASN A 288 -17.23 -6.71 17.45
C ASN A 288 -16.01 -5.91 16.98
N LEU A 289 -16.23 -4.96 16.08
CA LEU A 289 -15.15 -4.18 15.47
C LEU A 289 -14.34 -3.38 16.51
N LYS A 290 -15.00 -2.79 17.51
CA LYS A 290 -14.32 -2.06 18.59
C LYS A 290 -13.36 -2.97 19.35
N THR A 291 -13.85 -4.11 19.83
CA THR A 291 -13.05 -5.02 20.65
C THR A 291 -11.92 -5.67 19.86
N VAL A 292 -12.14 -5.95 18.56
CA VAL A 292 -11.09 -6.42 17.65
C VAL A 292 -9.90 -5.45 17.59
N PHE A 293 -10.14 -4.14 17.50
CA PHE A 293 -9.05 -3.16 17.50
C PHE A 293 -8.41 -3.00 18.88
N ARG A 294 -9.22 -2.83 19.93
CA ARG A 294 -8.73 -2.59 21.30
C ARG A 294 -7.90 -3.73 21.86
N THR A 295 -8.21 -4.96 21.48
CA THR A 295 -7.59 -6.16 22.02
C THR A 295 -6.58 -6.81 21.10
N ASN A 296 -6.19 -6.12 20.02
CA ASN A 296 -5.14 -6.58 19.13
C ASN A 296 -3.76 -6.18 19.67
N ALA A 297 -3.00 -7.15 20.18
CA ALA A 297 -1.66 -6.92 20.70
C ALA A 297 -0.69 -6.31 19.67
N GLY A 298 -0.91 -6.56 18.37
CA GLY A 298 -0.13 -5.97 17.28
C GLY A 298 -0.36 -4.47 17.08
N TYR A 299 -1.34 -3.88 17.78
CA TYR A 299 -1.69 -2.47 17.73
C TYR A 299 -1.41 -1.71 19.02
N ALA A 300 -0.89 -2.39 20.04
CA ALA A 300 -0.57 -1.78 21.33
C ALA A 300 0.37 -0.58 21.18
N THR A 301 0.19 0.44 22.02
CA THR A 301 1.05 1.63 22.18
C THR A 301 1.12 2.62 21.01
N ILE A 302 0.43 2.35 19.89
CA ILE A 302 0.46 3.26 18.73
C ILE A 302 -0.29 4.55 19.05
N GLN A 303 0.39 5.68 18.87
CA GLN A 303 -0.17 7.02 19.10
C GLN A 303 -0.75 7.61 17.82
N ILE A 304 -1.76 8.46 17.96
CA ILE A 304 -2.18 9.35 16.87
C ILE A 304 -1.03 10.33 16.56
N PRO A 305 -0.65 10.49 15.28
CA PRO A 305 0.38 11.46 14.92
C PRO A 305 -0.01 12.89 15.35
N THR A 306 0.76 13.43 16.28
CA THR A 306 0.64 14.82 16.74
C THR A 306 1.94 15.58 16.48
N LYS A 307 1.86 16.91 16.49
CA LYS A 307 3.02 17.80 16.44
C LYS A 307 3.10 18.63 17.73
N PRO A 308 4.29 18.80 18.31
CA PRO A 308 4.46 19.67 19.46
C PRO A 308 4.22 21.13 19.07
N VAL A 309 3.54 21.87 19.95
CA VAL A 309 3.31 23.31 19.83
C VAL A 309 3.46 23.96 21.21
N GLN A 310 3.44 25.29 21.28
CA GLN A 310 3.47 25.97 22.56
C GLN A 310 2.25 25.55 23.42
N GLY A 311 2.51 25.03 24.62
CA GLY A 311 1.48 24.63 25.57
C GLY A 311 0.93 23.20 25.41
N GLY A 312 1.39 22.42 24.41
CA GLY A 312 0.93 21.04 24.24
C GLY A 312 1.18 20.46 22.85
N VAL A 313 0.18 19.76 22.30
CA VAL A 313 0.24 19.12 20.99
C VAL A 313 -0.99 19.45 20.15
N GLN A 314 -0.85 19.33 18.83
CA GLN A 314 -1.94 19.41 17.86
C GLN A 314 -1.91 18.19 16.93
N LEU A 315 -3.05 17.89 16.30
CA LEU A 315 -3.11 16.90 15.22
C LEU A 315 -2.08 17.26 14.13
N ASN A 316 -1.26 16.28 13.74
CA ASN A 316 -0.30 16.48 12.67
C ASN A 316 -0.96 16.28 11.30
N THR A 317 -1.39 17.38 10.69
CA THR A 317 -2.02 17.38 9.36
C THR A 317 -1.03 17.10 8.21
N GLU A 318 0.27 17.08 8.50
CA GLU A 318 1.34 16.67 7.56
C GLU A 318 1.68 15.18 7.69
N ALA A 319 0.97 14.45 8.55
CA ALA A 319 1.15 13.00 8.67
C ALA A 319 0.62 12.28 7.42
N ARG A 320 1.17 11.09 7.18
CA ARG A 320 0.83 10.18 6.07
C ARG A 320 -0.67 9.94 5.89
N ILE A 321 -1.43 10.00 6.98
CA ILE A 321 -2.89 9.84 6.97
C ILE A 321 -3.55 10.83 6.01
N PHE A 322 -3.10 12.09 5.98
CA PHE A 322 -3.68 13.11 5.13
C PHE A 322 -3.23 12.96 3.67
N TRP A 323 -1.92 12.93 3.41
CA TRP A 323 -1.41 12.97 2.03
C TRP A 323 -1.36 11.61 1.33
N GLU A 324 -1.69 10.50 2.00
CA GLU A 324 -1.80 9.18 1.37
C GLU A 324 -3.20 8.59 1.46
N ASP A 325 -3.74 8.40 2.66
CA ASP A 325 -5.00 7.66 2.82
C ASP A 325 -6.20 8.42 2.22
N ILE A 326 -6.12 9.76 2.11
CA ILE A 326 -7.15 10.56 1.42
C ILE A 326 -7.00 10.48 -0.11
N PRO A 327 -5.91 10.97 -0.75
CA PRO A 327 -5.79 10.97 -2.21
C PRO A 327 -5.56 9.58 -2.84
N TYR A 328 -4.91 8.64 -2.14
CA TYR A 328 -4.61 7.28 -2.64
C TYR A 328 -5.44 6.19 -1.94
N GLY A 329 -6.43 6.56 -1.14
CA GLY A 329 -7.40 5.66 -0.52
C GLY A 329 -8.82 6.10 -0.83
N LEU A 330 -9.34 7.05 -0.06
CA LEU A 330 -10.73 7.49 -0.15
C LEU A 330 -11.12 8.09 -1.52
N CYS A 331 -10.22 8.84 -2.17
CA CYS A 331 -10.48 9.35 -3.51
C CYS A 331 -10.62 8.23 -4.56
N ILE A 332 -9.94 7.09 -4.38
CA ILE A 332 -10.11 5.91 -5.23
C ILE A 332 -11.49 5.30 -5.01
N LEU A 333 -11.91 5.15 -3.74
CA LEU A 333 -13.24 4.64 -3.41
C LEU A 333 -14.33 5.51 -4.02
N LYS A 334 -14.17 6.84 -3.93
CA LYS A 334 -15.11 7.81 -4.51
C LYS A 334 -15.18 7.72 -6.03
N ASP A 335 -14.04 7.63 -6.72
CA ASP A 335 -14.04 7.55 -8.18
C ASP A 335 -14.70 6.25 -8.67
N LEU A 336 -14.41 5.12 -8.01
CA LEU A 336 -15.04 3.83 -8.32
C LEU A 336 -16.54 3.83 -8.00
N SER A 337 -16.96 4.45 -6.89
CA SER A 337 -18.38 4.54 -6.57
C SER A 337 -19.15 5.39 -7.58
N GLU A 338 -18.55 6.48 -8.07
CA GLU A 338 -19.12 7.29 -9.16
C GLU A 338 -19.31 6.49 -10.45
N MET A 339 -18.31 5.70 -10.87
CA MET A 339 -18.41 4.82 -12.06
C MET A 339 -19.53 3.78 -11.93
N LEU A 340 -19.77 3.32 -10.70
CA LEU A 340 -20.79 2.32 -10.40
C LEU A 340 -22.17 2.95 -10.12
N GLY A 341 -22.28 4.28 -10.03
CA GLY A 341 -23.53 4.96 -9.67
C GLY A 341 -23.93 4.75 -8.20
N LEU A 342 -22.97 4.46 -7.33
CA LEU A 342 -23.19 4.24 -5.89
C LEU A 342 -23.05 5.55 -5.11
N GLN A 343 -23.89 5.72 -4.09
CA GLN A 343 -23.72 6.79 -3.10
C GLN A 343 -22.80 6.31 -1.99
N THR A 344 -21.86 7.17 -1.60
CA THR A 344 -20.86 6.89 -0.55
C THR A 344 -20.77 8.05 0.45
N PRO A 345 -21.84 8.34 1.20
CA PRO A 345 -21.91 9.49 2.11
C PRO A 345 -20.86 9.43 3.24
N GLY A 346 -20.41 8.25 3.64
CA GLY A 346 -19.33 8.06 4.59
C GLY A 346 -18.00 8.52 4.02
N THR A 347 -17.64 8.02 2.84
CA THR A 347 -16.45 8.45 2.10
C THR A 347 -16.48 9.95 1.85
N ASP A 348 -17.62 10.50 1.41
CA ASP A 348 -17.80 11.93 1.15
C ASP A 348 -17.50 12.74 2.43
N LYS A 349 -18.16 12.39 3.53
CA LYS A 349 -17.97 13.02 4.84
C LYS A 349 -16.52 12.94 5.33
N MET A 350 -15.83 11.82 5.10
CA MET A 350 -14.44 11.67 5.51
C MET A 350 -13.53 12.57 4.70
N ILE A 351 -13.67 12.60 3.37
CA ILE A 351 -12.82 13.46 2.55
C ILE A 351 -13.12 14.93 2.86
N GLU A 352 -14.39 15.33 2.96
CA GLU A 352 -14.82 16.70 3.29
C GLU A 352 -14.26 17.21 4.62
N TRP A 353 -14.20 16.37 5.65
CA TRP A 353 -13.61 16.79 6.92
C TRP A 353 -12.08 16.91 6.83
N HIS A 354 -11.39 15.91 6.24
CA HIS A 354 -9.92 15.91 6.18
C HIS A 354 -9.39 17.03 5.28
N GLN A 355 -10.05 17.28 4.14
CA GLN A 355 -9.58 18.24 3.13
C GLN A 355 -9.52 19.68 3.66
N LYS A 356 -10.34 20.03 4.69
CA LYS A 356 -10.31 21.33 5.40
C LYS A 356 -8.92 21.68 5.95
N PHE A 357 -8.13 20.67 6.27
CA PHE A 357 -6.80 20.83 6.86
C PHE A 357 -5.66 20.57 5.87
N MET A 358 -5.98 20.33 4.59
CA MET A 358 -5.01 19.95 3.56
C MET A 358 -4.74 21.07 2.54
N ASN A 359 -5.48 22.18 2.58
CA ASN A 359 -5.49 23.19 1.50
C ASN A 359 -5.76 22.58 0.12
N LYS A 360 -6.62 21.55 0.08
CA LYS A 360 -7.04 20.83 -1.12
C LYS A 360 -8.54 20.61 -1.04
N GLU A 361 -9.23 20.61 -2.18
CA GLU A 361 -10.66 20.36 -2.27
C GLU A 361 -10.90 19.09 -3.11
N TYR A 362 -10.63 17.91 -2.56
CA TYR A 362 -10.71 16.65 -3.33
C TYR A 362 -12.15 16.28 -3.72
N ILE A 363 -13.14 16.66 -2.92
CA ILE A 363 -14.56 16.57 -3.28
C ILE A 363 -15.20 17.94 -3.20
N GLN A 364 -16.09 18.20 -4.15
CA GLN A 364 -16.94 19.38 -4.22
C GLN A 364 -18.35 18.92 -4.61
N ASN A 365 -19.37 19.34 -3.87
CA ASN A 365 -20.77 18.94 -4.10
C ASN A 365 -20.98 17.42 -4.19
N SER A 366 -20.38 16.66 -3.26
CA SER A 366 -20.44 15.19 -3.23
C SER A 366 -19.90 14.51 -4.49
N ARG A 367 -19.04 15.18 -5.25
CA ARG A 367 -18.35 14.65 -6.44
C ARG A 367 -16.85 14.83 -6.34
N LEU A 368 -16.09 13.90 -6.91
CA LEU A 368 -14.64 14.04 -7.01
C LEU A 368 -14.28 15.29 -7.82
N ASN A 369 -13.47 16.17 -7.25
CA ASN A 369 -13.02 17.38 -7.91
C ASN A 369 -12.01 17.05 -9.00
N ARG A 370 -12.46 17.16 -10.26
CA ARG A 370 -11.66 16.83 -11.44
C ARG A 370 -10.40 17.70 -11.57
N SER A 371 -10.37 18.91 -10.99
CA SER A 371 -9.18 19.77 -11.01
C SER A 371 -8.00 19.20 -10.20
N LEU A 372 -8.27 18.42 -9.14
CA LEU A 372 -7.26 17.80 -8.29
C LEU A 372 -7.03 16.32 -8.59
N LEU A 373 -7.70 15.77 -9.60
CA LEU A 373 -7.61 14.35 -9.96
C LEU A 373 -6.16 13.88 -10.16
N LYS A 374 -5.29 14.73 -10.72
CA LYS A 374 -3.87 14.45 -10.95
C LYS A 374 -3.07 14.20 -9.67
N GLU A 375 -3.54 14.69 -8.52
CA GLU A 375 -2.90 14.51 -7.21
C GLU A 375 -3.35 13.24 -6.49
N THR A 376 -4.28 12.47 -7.08
CA THR A 376 -4.87 11.28 -6.47
C THR A 376 -4.32 9.98 -7.08
N GLY A 377 -4.69 8.85 -6.47
CA GLY A 377 -4.54 7.51 -7.04
C GLY A 377 -5.76 7.05 -7.86
N ALA A 378 -6.75 7.91 -8.10
CA ALA A 378 -8.00 7.54 -8.73
C ALA A 378 -7.81 6.98 -10.16
N PRO A 379 -8.55 5.94 -10.56
CA PRO A 379 -8.40 5.30 -11.87
C PRO A 379 -8.65 6.26 -13.04
N THR A 380 -9.59 7.21 -12.91
CA THR A 380 -9.88 8.19 -13.98
C THR A 380 -8.68 9.06 -14.32
N LYS A 381 -7.76 9.32 -13.36
CA LYS A 381 -6.49 10.03 -13.61
C LYS A 381 -5.68 9.37 -14.73
N TYR A 382 -5.77 8.06 -14.84
CA TYR A 382 -5.00 7.23 -15.77
C TYR A 382 -5.82 6.87 -17.04
N GLY A 383 -6.93 7.56 -17.30
CA GLY A 383 -7.79 7.32 -18.47
C GLY A 383 -8.73 6.12 -18.33
N LEU A 384 -8.88 5.57 -17.11
CA LEU A 384 -9.80 4.48 -16.79
C LEU A 384 -11.10 5.09 -16.25
N ASP A 385 -11.92 5.62 -17.15
CA ASP A 385 -13.15 6.39 -16.85
C ASP A 385 -14.42 5.51 -16.65
N THR A 386 -14.28 4.19 -16.79
CA THR A 386 -15.36 3.20 -16.76
C THR A 386 -14.90 1.99 -15.93
N ILE A 387 -15.85 1.28 -15.31
CA ILE A 387 -15.51 0.12 -14.49
C ILE A 387 -14.89 -1.00 -15.34
N GLU A 388 -15.32 -1.15 -16.59
CA GLU A 388 -14.82 -2.10 -17.57
C GLU A 388 -13.31 -1.90 -17.82
N LYS A 389 -12.88 -0.65 -18.03
CA LYS A 389 -11.46 -0.29 -18.19
C LYS A 389 -10.64 -0.56 -16.93
N VAL A 390 -11.23 -0.34 -15.74
CA VAL A 390 -10.61 -0.67 -14.46
C VAL A 390 -10.41 -2.18 -14.32
N LEU A 391 -11.43 -2.96 -14.63
CA LEU A 391 -11.40 -4.44 -14.57
C LEU A 391 -10.56 -5.08 -15.68
N GLY A 392 -10.18 -4.31 -16.71
CA GLY A 392 -9.46 -4.81 -17.87
C GLY A 392 -10.33 -5.67 -18.79
N ILE A 393 -11.64 -5.47 -18.75
CA ILE A 393 -12.62 -6.15 -19.61
C ILE A 393 -12.71 -5.36 -20.91
N GLN A 394 -12.48 -6.00 -22.05
CA GLN A 394 -12.73 -5.39 -23.36
C GLN A 394 -14.25 -5.31 -23.58
N GLU A 395 -14.75 -4.16 -24.01
CA GLU A 395 -16.14 -4.05 -24.48
C GLU A 395 -16.30 -5.03 -25.66
N VAL A 396 -17.10 -6.08 -25.46
CA VAL A 396 -17.57 -6.89 -26.58
C VAL A 396 -18.50 -5.98 -27.35
N SER A 397 -18.03 -5.44 -28.47
CA SER A 397 -18.91 -4.81 -29.45
C SER A 397 -19.94 -5.86 -29.85
N GLN A 398 -21.16 -5.75 -29.32
CA GLN A 398 -22.30 -6.48 -29.84
C GLN A 398 -22.58 -5.93 -31.24
N GLN A 399 -21.87 -6.45 -32.25
CA GLN A 399 -22.39 -6.44 -33.60
C GLN A 399 -23.59 -7.39 -33.60
N ILE A 400 -24.75 -6.84 -33.26
CA ILE A 400 -26.03 -7.47 -33.58
C ILE A 400 -26.04 -7.60 -35.11
N PRO A 401 -26.08 -8.81 -35.69
CA PRO A 401 -26.32 -8.94 -37.12
C PRO A 401 -27.68 -8.32 -37.38
N LYS A 402 -27.73 -7.25 -38.18
CA LYS A 402 -28.99 -6.79 -38.75
C LYS A 402 -29.54 -7.96 -39.59
N LEU A 403 -30.63 -8.55 -39.11
CA LEU A 403 -31.48 -9.44 -39.92
C LEU A 403 -32.22 -8.61 -40.97
#